data_AF-A0A0F9PZW0-F1
#
_entry.id   AF-A0A0F9PZW0-F1
#
_cell.length_a   1.000
_cell.length_b   1.000
_cell.length_c   1.000
_cell.angle_alpha   90.00
_cell.angle_beta   90.00
_cell.angle_gamma   90.00
#
_symmetry.space_group_name_H-M   'P 1'
#
loop_
_entity.id
_entity.type
_entity.pdbx_description
1 polymer ?
#
loop_
_entity_poly.entity_id
_entity_poly.type
_entity_poly.pdbx_seq_one_letter_code
_entity_poly.pdbx_strand_id
1 'polypeptide(L)'
;MNELEEQKQTAIAARSGEDIVVQGYYQESVKLLEYAEKRVIATLADNKTANNDLAIISKIKKMMEGKKREYLEPLLLKTNDIRQTYNYLMAPVLEAEKVTKGKMLAYDAEQTRIRKEQEEINRKRQEAAEAEMRLNGELTESVSLVEVVPEAPKRVSTEMGTSGQRDNWKYEVVDFPLLADAYKVADNAQLNAIAKSHHDQKEVPGVRFYNEPIIAVRAK
;
A
#
# COMPACT_ATOMS: atom_id res chain seq x y z
N MET A 1 -27.23 -24.95 -25.92
CA MET A 1 -27.33 -23.49 -25.74
C MET A 1 -26.08 -23.04 -25.00
N ASN A 2 -25.21 -22.15 -25.47
CA ASN A 2 -25.17 -21.39 -26.72
C ASN A 2 -23.86 -20.55 -26.71
N GLU A 3 -22.74 -21.07 -27.22
CA GLU A 3 -21.49 -20.27 -27.35
C GLU A 3 -21.74 -18.96 -28.11
N LEU A 4 -22.71 -18.97 -29.03
CA LEU A 4 -23.18 -17.80 -29.77
C LEU A 4 -23.98 -16.80 -28.92
N GLU A 5 -24.75 -17.21 -27.91
CA GLU A 5 -25.35 -16.24 -26.97
C GLU A 5 -24.33 -15.75 -25.96
N GLU A 6 -23.41 -16.60 -25.51
CA GLU A 6 -22.36 -16.17 -24.57
C GLU A 6 -21.44 -15.12 -25.22
N GLN A 7 -21.09 -15.31 -26.50
CA GLN A 7 -20.36 -14.32 -27.29
C GLN A 7 -21.18 -13.04 -27.53
N LYS A 8 -22.48 -13.15 -27.83
CA LYS A 8 -23.36 -11.97 -27.99
C LYS A 8 -23.55 -11.20 -26.69
N GLN A 9 -23.72 -11.89 -25.56
CA GLN A 9 -23.90 -11.26 -24.25
C GLN A 9 -22.60 -10.63 -23.75
N THR A 10 -21.45 -11.24 -24.06
CA THR A 10 -20.12 -10.64 -23.82
C THR A 10 -19.88 -9.41 -24.71
N ALA A 11 -20.32 -9.43 -25.98
CA ALA A 11 -20.21 -8.30 -26.89
C ALA A 11 -21.12 -7.12 -26.48
N ILE A 12 -22.33 -7.39 -25.99
CA ILE A 12 -23.25 -6.36 -25.46
C ILE A 12 -22.72 -5.79 -24.14
N ALA A 13 -22.15 -6.60 -23.25
CA ALA A 13 -21.50 -6.11 -22.03
C ALA A 13 -20.32 -5.16 -22.35
N ALA A 14 -19.58 -5.42 -23.45
CA ALA A 14 -18.51 -4.55 -23.93
C ALA A 14 -19.02 -3.25 -24.58
N ARG A 15 -20.28 -3.21 -25.02
CA ARG A 15 -20.96 -2.05 -25.64
C ARG A 15 -22.27 -1.75 -24.95
N SER A 16 -22.23 -1.60 -23.63
CA SER A 16 -23.42 -1.37 -22.80
C SER A 16 -24.25 -0.14 -23.19
N GLY A 17 -23.67 0.82 -23.92
CA GLY A 17 -24.38 1.96 -24.50
C GLY A 17 -25.28 1.64 -25.70
N GLU A 18 -25.14 0.45 -26.31
CA GLU A 18 -25.94 -0.03 -27.45
C GLU A 18 -27.12 -0.92 -27.03
N ASP A 19 -27.27 -1.22 -25.73
CA ASP A 19 -28.39 -2.02 -25.24
C ASP A 19 -29.70 -1.23 -25.33
N ILE A 20 -30.58 -1.69 -26.22
CA ILE A 20 -31.88 -1.09 -26.51
C ILE A 20 -32.73 -0.94 -25.25
N VAL A 21 -32.66 -1.88 -24.31
CA VAL A 21 -33.41 -1.83 -23.05
C VAL A 21 -32.89 -0.70 -22.16
N VAL A 22 -31.57 -0.54 -22.06
CA VAL A 22 -30.96 0.54 -21.29
C VAL A 22 -31.24 1.91 -21.93
N GLN A 23 -31.17 2.00 -23.26
CA GLN A 23 -31.57 3.20 -23.99
C GLN A 23 -33.04 3.54 -23.77
N GLY A 24 -33.92 2.53 -23.73
CA GLY A 24 -35.34 2.69 -23.40
C GLY A 24 -35.54 3.28 -22.00
N TYR A 25 -34.85 2.75 -20.98
CA TYR A 25 -34.90 3.31 -19.63
C TYR A 25 -34.36 4.73 -19.56
N TYR A 26 -33.31 5.05 -20.32
CA TYR A 26 -32.79 6.42 -20.41
C TYR A 26 -33.83 7.37 -21.00
N GLN A 27 -34.46 7.01 -22.12
CA GLN A 27 -35.51 7.83 -22.73
C GLN A 27 -36.71 8.03 -21.79
N GLU A 28 -37.12 6.99 -21.07
CA GLU A 28 -38.18 7.07 -20.06
C GLU A 28 -37.78 8.00 -18.90
N SER A 29 -36.53 7.90 -18.45
CA SER A 29 -35.98 8.75 -17.39
C SER A 29 -35.93 10.23 -17.79
N VAL A 30 -35.57 10.53 -19.05
CA VAL A 30 -35.60 11.90 -19.59
C VAL A 30 -37.01 12.46 -19.57
N LYS A 31 -38.02 11.69 -20.01
CA LYS A 31 -39.43 12.11 -19.97
C LYS A 31 -39.92 12.35 -18.54
N LEU A 32 -39.55 11.49 -17.60
CA LEU A 32 -39.90 11.64 -16.19
C LEU A 32 -39.23 12.87 -15.57
N LEU A 33 -37.99 13.18 -15.96
CA LEU A 33 -37.29 14.38 -15.55
C LEU A 33 -38.03 15.64 -16.03
N GLU A 34 -38.34 15.73 -17.32
CA GLU A 34 -39.10 16.86 -17.88
C GLU A 34 -40.46 17.04 -17.19
N TYR A 35 -41.13 15.95 -16.86
CA TYR A 35 -42.40 15.97 -16.14
C TYR A 35 -42.24 16.43 -14.69
N ALA A 36 -41.20 15.98 -14.01
CA ALA A 36 -40.87 16.39 -12.65
C ALA A 36 -40.48 17.88 -12.57
N GLU A 37 -39.74 18.41 -13.56
CA GLU A 37 -39.34 19.82 -13.61
C GLU A 37 -40.54 20.78 -13.78
N LYS A 38 -41.56 20.35 -14.51
CA LYS A 38 -42.78 21.15 -14.76
C LYS A 38 -43.82 21.03 -13.65
N ARG A 39 -43.62 20.14 -12.68
CA ARG A 39 -44.60 19.81 -11.66
C ARG A 39 -44.69 20.89 -10.57
N VAL A 40 -45.91 21.32 -10.30
CA VAL A 40 -46.26 22.15 -9.15
C VAL A 40 -47.17 21.33 -8.22
N ILE A 41 -46.81 21.25 -6.94
CA ILE A 41 -47.60 20.55 -5.92
C ILE A 41 -48.22 21.62 -5.03
N ALA A 42 -49.50 21.94 -5.26
CA ALA A 42 -50.23 22.94 -4.48
C ALA A 42 -51.26 22.32 -3.53
N THR A 43 -51.70 21.09 -3.81
CA THR A 43 -52.76 20.40 -3.06
C THR A 43 -52.35 19.00 -2.61
N LEU A 44 -53.13 18.42 -1.69
CA LEU A 44 -52.95 17.04 -1.24
C LEU A 44 -53.20 16.02 -2.37
N ALA A 45 -54.07 16.34 -3.34
CA ALA A 45 -54.30 15.49 -4.50
C ALA A 45 -53.06 15.45 -5.40
N ASP A 46 -52.43 16.60 -5.64
CA ASP A 46 -51.17 16.70 -6.41
C ASP A 46 -50.07 15.87 -5.75
N ASN A 47 -50.00 15.90 -4.42
CA ASN A 47 -49.02 15.11 -3.65
C ASN A 47 -49.21 13.60 -3.85
N LYS A 48 -50.46 13.10 -3.90
CA LYS A 48 -50.71 11.68 -4.17
C LYS A 48 -50.23 11.28 -5.56
N THR A 49 -50.50 12.11 -6.57
CA THR A 49 -49.99 11.88 -7.93
C THR A 49 -48.46 11.91 -7.96
N ALA A 50 -47.84 12.86 -7.26
CA ALA A 50 -46.39 12.96 -7.15
C ALA A 50 -45.76 11.71 -6.53
N ASN A 51 -46.40 11.15 -5.50
CA ASN A 51 -45.95 9.91 -4.88
C ASN A 51 -46.01 8.71 -5.85
N ASN A 52 -47.02 8.64 -6.72
CA ASN A 52 -47.09 7.59 -7.74
C ASN A 52 -45.93 7.69 -8.73
N ASP A 53 -45.57 8.89 -9.17
CA ASP A 53 -44.44 9.06 -10.08
C ASP A 53 -43.11 8.79 -9.41
N LEU A 54 -42.95 9.13 -8.12
CA LEU A 54 -41.78 8.71 -7.35
C LEU A 54 -41.64 7.18 -7.32
N ALA A 55 -42.75 6.45 -7.22
CA ALA A 55 -42.73 4.99 -7.29
C ALA A 55 -42.27 4.49 -8.68
N ILE A 56 -42.70 5.15 -9.76
CA ILE A 56 -42.27 4.85 -11.14
C ILE A 56 -40.77 5.14 -11.31
N ILE A 57 -40.31 6.33 -10.91
CA ILE A 57 -38.90 6.72 -10.94
C ILE A 57 -38.04 5.71 -10.16
N SER A 58 -38.49 5.32 -8.96
CA SER A 58 -37.79 4.32 -8.16
C SER A 58 -37.73 2.95 -8.86
N LYS A 59 -38.77 2.55 -9.57
CA LYS A 59 -38.79 1.29 -10.34
C LYS A 59 -37.76 1.32 -11.47
N ILE A 60 -37.72 2.40 -12.27
CA ILE A 60 -36.76 2.54 -13.37
C ILE A 60 -35.33 2.57 -12.84
N LYS A 61 -35.07 3.32 -11.76
CA LYS A 61 -33.76 3.31 -11.09
C LYS A 61 -33.32 1.89 -10.74
N LYS A 62 -34.19 1.08 -10.12
CA LYS A 62 -33.87 -0.32 -9.78
C LYS A 62 -33.60 -1.18 -11.01
N MET A 63 -34.34 -0.99 -12.10
CA MET A 63 -34.12 -1.72 -13.36
C MET A 63 -32.76 -1.37 -13.98
N MET A 64 -32.39 -0.08 -14.00
CA MET A 64 -31.08 0.37 -14.47
C MET A 64 -29.93 -0.15 -13.61
N GLU A 65 -30.07 -0.11 -12.28
CA GLU A 65 -29.10 -0.69 -11.34
C GLU A 65 -28.96 -2.21 -11.52
N GLY A 66 -30.07 -2.91 -11.79
CA GLY A 66 -30.08 -4.33 -12.12
C GLY A 66 -29.28 -4.64 -13.39
N LYS A 67 -29.53 -3.90 -14.47
CA LYS A 67 -28.76 -4.04 -15.73
C LYS A 67 -27.28 -3.72 -15.56
N LYS A 68 -26.95 -2.66 -14.81
CA LYS A 68 -25.57 -2.36 -14.43
C LYS A 68 -24.90 -3.54 -13.73
N ARG A 69 -25.58 -4.18 -12.78
CA ARG A 69 -25.05 -5.36 -12.08
C ARG A 69 -24.85 -6.54 -13.04
N GLU A 70 -25.85 -6.81 -13.88
CA GLU A 70 -25.81 -7.90 -14.88
C GLU A 70 -24.57 -7.80 -15.79
N TYR A 71 -24.14 -6.60 -16.18
CA TYR A 71 -22.91 -6.42 -16.96
C TYR A 71 -21.64 -6.48 -16.11
N LEU A 72 -21.64 -5.87 -14.92
CA LEU A 72 -20.42 -5.74 -14.11
C LEU A 72 -20.05 -7.04 -13.40
N GLU A 73 -21.02 -7.82 -12.95
CA GLU A 73 -20.80 -9.05 -12.18
C GLU A 73 -19.91 -10.07 -12.91
N PRO A 74 -20.18 -10.47 -14.17
CA PRO A 74 -19.30 -11.41 -14.89
C PRO A 74 -17.90 -10.82 -15.14
N LEU A 75 -17.77 -9.51 -15.34
CA LEU A 75 -16.48 -8.85 -15.51
C LEU A 75 -15.67 -8.83 -14.21
N LEU A 76 -16.34 -8.58 -13.07
CA LEU A 76 -15.73 -8.62 -11.75
C LEU A 76 -15.27 -10.03 -11.38
N LEU A 77 -16.09 -11.05 -11.67
CA LEU A 77 -15.72 -12.46 -11.49
C LEU A 77 -14.46 -12.80 -12.31
N LYS A 78 -14.48 -12.54 -13.63
CA LYS A 78 -13.31 -12.78 -14.49
C LYS A 78 -12.08 -12.00 -14.03
N THR A 79 -12.25 -10.76 -13.60
CA THR A 79 -11.12 -9.94 -13.08
C THR A 79 -10.55 -10.54 -11.80
N ASN A 80 -11.40 -11.05 -10.91
CA ASN A 80 -10.97 -11.71 -9.68
C ASN A 80 -10.27 -13.04 -9.97
N ASP A 81 -10.78 -13.84 -10.91
CA ASP A 81 -10.17 -15.10 -11.31
C ASP A 81 -8.78 -14.87 -11.91
N ILE A 82 -8.63 -13.86 -12.78
CA ILE A 82 -7.34 -13.43 -13.32
C ILE A 82 -6.40 -13.02 -12.18
N ARG A 83 -6.86 -12.16 -11.26
CA ARG A 83 -6.03 -11.74 -10.11
C ARG A 83 -5.58 -12.92 -9.26
N GLN A 84 -6.48 -13.84 -8.92
CA GLN A 84 -6.16 -15.04 -8.14
C GLN A 84 -5.15 -15.93 -8.87
N THR A 85 -5.36 -16.14 -10.17
CA THR A 85 -4.44 -16.92 -11.02
C THR A 85 -3.04 -16.30 -11.03
N TYR A 86 -2.93 -14.99 -11.28
CA TYR A 86 -1.63 -14.32 -11.28
C TYR A 86 -0.99 -14.28 -9.90
N ASN A 87 -1.76 -14.08 -8.83
CA ASN A 87 -1.23 -14.17 -7.46
C ASN A 87 -0.64 -15.55 -7.17
N TYR A 88 -1.33 -16.61 -7.60
CA TYR A 88 -0.84 -17.98 -7.48
C TYR A 88 0.43 -18.21 -8.30
N LEU A 89 0.44 -17.82 -9.57
CA LEU A 89 1.59 -17.98 -10.48
C LEU A 89 2.80 -17.14 -10.05
N MET A 90 2.57 -15.96 -9.47
CA MET A 90 3.63 -15.07 -9.00
C MET A 90 4.12 -15.42 -7.59
N ALA A 91 3.39 -16.23 -6.81
CA ALA A 91 3.75 -16.55 -5.43
C ALA A 91 5.20 -17.08 -5.27
N PRO A 92 5.71 -18.00 -6.11
CA PRO A 92 7.10 -18.46 -6.00
C PRO A 92 8.13 -17.36 -6.25
N VAL A 93 7.85 -16.44 -7.19
CA VAL A 93 8.74 -15.32 -7.51
C VAL A 93 8.75 -14.31 -6.36
N LEU A 94 7.58 -14.00 -5.80
CA LEU A 94 7.45 -13.12 -4.63
C LEU A 94 8.15 -13.71 -3.40
N GLU A 95 8.05 -15.02 -3.18
CA GLU A 95 8.75 -15.69 -2.09
C GLU A 95 10.27 -15.71 -2.33
N ALA A 96 10.72 -15.97 -3.56
CA ALA A 96 12.14 -15.91 -3.90
C ALA A 96 12.72 -14.50 -3.69
N GLU A 97 11.97 -13.45 -4.06
CA GLU A 97 12.33 -12.06 -3.81
C GLU A 97 12.43 -11.77 -2.31
N LYS A 98 11.41 -12.15 -1.53
CA LYS A 98 11.37 -11.98 -0.08
C LYS A 98 12.55 -12.67 0.61
N VAL A 99 12.81 -13.93 0.28
CA VAL A 99 13.93 -14.72 0.83
C VAL A 99 15.26 -14.07 0.49
N THR A 100 15.45 -13.64 -0.76
CA THR A 100 16.70 -13.01 -1.22
C THR A 100 16.94 -11.69 -0.50
N LYS A 101 15.92 -10.81 -0.41
CA LYS A 101 16.00 -9.55 0.33
C LYS A 101 16.29 -9.79 1.82
N GLY A 102 15.65 -10.78 2.43
CA GLY A 102 15.91 -11.16 3.82
C GLY A 102 17.36 -11.58 4.06
N LYS A 103 17.94 -12.39 3.15
CA LYS A 103 19.36 -12.77 3.23
C LYS A 103 20.30 -11.57 3.07
N MET A 104 19.99 -10.64 2.17
CA MET A 104 20.77 -9.40 2.02
C MET A 104 20.76 -8.55 3.30
N LEU A 105 19.58 -8.35 3.90
CA LEU A 105 19.47 -7.62 5.17
C LEU A 105 20.23 -8.32 6.31
N ALA A 106 20.14 -9.65 6.40
CA ALA A 106 20.86 -10.43 7.40
C ALA A 106 22.39 -10.32 7.22
N TYR A 107 22.86 -10.35 5.97
CA TYR A 107 24.27 -10.13 5.65
C TYR A 107 24.72 -8.72 6.07
N ASP A 108 23.96 -7.68 5.73
CA ASP A 108 24.31 -6.29 6.09
C ASP A 108 24.33 -6.07 7.61
N ALA A 109 23.39 -6.70 8.33
CA ALA A 109 23.36 -6.69 9.79
C ALA A 109 24.59 -7.37 10.39
N GLU A 110 25.01 -8.52 9.84
CA GLU A 110 26.20 -9.25 10.28
C GLU A 110 27.49 -8.48 9.98
N GLN A 111 27.61 -7.88 8.79
CA GLN A 111 28.75 -7.02 8.45
C GLN A 111 28.86 -5.82 9.41
N THR A 112 27.72 -5.24 9.79
CA THR A 112 27.67 -4.15 10.77
C THR A 112 28.08 -4.63 12.17
N ARG A 113 27.67 -5.84 12.57
CA ARG A 113 28.06 -6.44 13.84
C ARG A 113 29.58 -6.67 13.92
N ILE A 114 30.15 -7.32 12.91
CA ILE A 114 31.59 -7.58 12.81
C ILE A 114 32.38 -6.28 12.88
N ARG A 115 31.95 -5.24 12.15
CA ARG A 115 32.61 -3.93 12.17
C ARG A 115 32.63 -3.32 13.56
N LYS A 116 31.48 -3.27 14.25
CA LYS A 116 31.37 -2.73 15.61
C LYS A 116 32.25 -3.49 16.59
N GLU A 117 32.30 -4.82 16.48
CA GLU A 117 33.17 -5.65 17.32
C GLU A 117 34.66 -5.34 17.08
N GLN A 118 35.07 -5.16 15.83
CA GLN A 118 36.45 -4.76 15.48
C GLN A 118 36.80 -3.36 15.99
N GLU A 119 35.88 -2.40 15.84
CA GLU A 119 36.04 -1.04 16.36
C GLU A 119 36.16 -1.02 17.89
N GLU A 120 35.33 -1.79 18.60
CA GLU A 120 35.39 -1.93 20.06
C GLU A 120 36.70 -2.58 20.53
N ILE A 121 37.19 -3.60 19.82
CA ILE A 121 38.49 -4.22 20.12
C ILE A 121 39.61 -3.19 19.93
N ASN A 122 39.59 -2.44 18.82
CA ASN A 122 40.60 -1.41 18.55
C ASN A 122 40.55 -0.30 19.59
N ARG A 123 39.36 0.15 20.01
CA ARG A 123 39.20 1.16 21.06
C ARG A 123 39.79 0.66 22.39
N LYS A 124 39.44 -0.56 22.81
CA LYS A 124 39.98 -1.16 24.05
C LYS A 124 41.49 -1.34 24.00
N ARG A 125 42.06 -1.70 22.84
CA ARG A 125 43.51 -1.82 22.67
C ARG A 125 44.22 -0.46 22.76
N GLN A 126 43.64 0.58 22.18
CA GLN A 126 44.16 1.95 22.28
C GLN A 126 44.09 2.45 23.74
N GLU A 127 42.94 2.29 24.40
CA GLU A 127 42.75 2.67 25.80
C GLU A 127 43.75 1.94 26.73
N ALA A 128 43.99 0.64 26.51
CA ALA A 128 44.95 -0.14 27.28
C ALA A 128 46.39 0.35 27.06
N ALA A 129 46.79 0.62 25.80
CA ALA A 129 48.12 1.13 25.48
C ALA A 129 48.36 2.54 26.04
N GLU A 130 47.35 3.41 25.99
CA GLU A 130 47.40 4.73 26.61
C GLU A 130 47.53 4.64 28.14
N ALA A 131 46.80 3.72 28.78
CA ALA A 131 46.89 3.48 30.21
C ALA A 131 48.28 2.96 30.62
N GLU A 132 48.85 2.02 29.86
CA GLU A 132 50.22 1.51 30.09
C GLU A 132 51.28 2.60 29.90
N MET A 133 51.15 3.43 28.87
CA MET A 133 52.05 4.56 28.65
C MET A 133 52.02 5.54 29.84
N ARG A 134 50.82 5.85 30.37
CA ARG A 134 50.67 6.75 31.52
C ARG A 134 51.27 6.17 32.80
N LEU A 135 51.32 4.84 32.94
CA LEU A 135 51.78 4.17 34.15
C LEU A 135 53.28 3.87 34.13
N ASN A 136 53.82 3.40 33.00
CA ASN A 136 55.21 2.94 32.87
C ASN A 136 56.15 3.95 32.18
N GLY A 137 55.64 5.02 31.55
CA GLY A 137 56.46 6.07 30.93
C GLY A 137 57.20 5.65 29.65
N GLU A 138 57.14 4.39 29.25
CA GLU A 138 57.70 3.85 28.01
C GLU A 138 56.61 3.16 27.17
N LEU A 139 56.66 3.39 25.86
CA LEU A 139 55.75 2.81 24.86
C LEU A 139 56.13 1.34 24.66
N THR A 140 55.50 0.44 25.42
CA THR A 140 55.75 -0.99 25.27
C THR A 140 54.86 -1.51 24.13
N GLU A 141 55.50 -1.93 23.05
CA GLU A 141 54.95 -2.58 21.85
C GLU A 141 53.96 -1.79 20.97
N SER A 142 54.24 -1.80 19.66
CA SER A 142 53.36 -1.28 18.63
C SER A 142 52.00 -1.97 18.69
N VAL A 143 50.96 -1.24 19.08
CA VAL A 143 49.58 -1.75 19.11
C VAL A 143 49.21 -2.22 17.71
N SER A 144 49.24 -3.54 17.50
CA SER A 144 48.75 -4.15 16.28
C SER A 144 47.23 -4.01 16.27
N LEU A 145 46.74 -2.99 15.57
CA LEU A 145 45.31 -2.75 15.39
C LEU A 145 44.73 -3.82 14.47
N VAL A 146 43.54 -4.29 14.79
CA VAL A 146 42.79 -5.19 13.89
C VAL A 146 42.30 -4.37 12.71
N GLU A 147 42.51 -4.86 11.48
CA GLU A 147 41.99 -4.22 10.27
C GLU A 147 40.46 -4.21 10.31
N VAL A 148 39.87 -3.00 10.29
CA VAL A 148 38.41 -2.83 10.30
C VAL A 148 37.88 -3.09 8.90
N VAL A 149 36.90 -3.98 8.78
CA VAL A 149 36.26 -4.29 7.50
C VAL A 149 35.62 -3.00 6.94
N PRO A 150 35.92 -2.61 5.69
CA PRO A 150 35.41 -1.38 5.09
C PRO A 150 33.87 -1.37 5.03
N GLU A 151 33.28 -0.17 5.07
CA GLU A 151 31.82 -0.01 4.99
C GLU A 151 31.30 -0.54 3.65
N ALA A 152 30.39 -1.52 3.71
CA ALA A 152 29.74 -2.05 2.51
C ALA A 152 28.99 -0.90 1.81
N PRO A 153 29.07 -0.81 0.47
CA PRO A 153 28.44 0.27 -0.26
C PRO A 153 26.92 0.22 -0.10
N LYS A 154 26.30 1.35 0.28
CA LYS A 154 24.84 1.48 0.49
C LYS A 154 24.01 1.17 -0.76
N ARG A 155 24.64 1.20 -1.94
CA ARG A 155 24.04 0.84 -3.22
C ARG A 155 25.00 -0.02 -4.02
N VAL A 156 24.48 -1.10 -4.58
CA VAL A 156 25.21 -2.01 -5.47
C VAL A 156 24.56 -1.91 -6.85
N SER A 157 25.33 -1.49 -7.85
CA SER A 157 24.88 -1.46 -9.24
C SER A 157 25.48 -2.64 -9.99
N THR A 158 24.63 -3.36 -10.71
CA THR A 158 25.00 -4.46 -11.61
C THR A 158 24.54 -4.14 -13.03
N GLU A 159 24.85 -5.01 -13.98
CA GLU A 159 24.34 -4.91 -15.36
C GLU A 159 22.80 -4.95 -15.43
N MET A 160 22.18 -5.75 -14.54
CA MET A 160 20.74 -6.02 -14.53
C MET A 160 19.92 -5.01 -13.72
N GLY A 161 20.57 -4.16 -12.91
CA GLY A 161 19.87 -3.15 -12.12
C GLY A 161 20.68 -2.61 -10.95
N THR A 162 20.02 -1.81 -10.11
CA THR A 162 20.62 -1.26 -8.88
C THR A 162 19.81 -1.71 -7.67
N SER A 163 20.51 -2.23 -6.66
CA SER A 163 19.94 -2.52 -5.35
C SER A 163 20.49 -1.57 -4.29
N GLY A 164 19.69 -1.26 -3.28
CA GLY A 164 20.12 -0.47 -2.14
C GLY A 164 19.14 -0.56 -0.99
N GLN A 165 19.63 -0.30 0.22
CA GLN A 165 18.77 -0.16 1.39
C GLN A 165 17.99 1.15 1.32
N ARG A 166 16.72 1.09 1.71
CA ARG A 166 15.85 2.24 1.89
C ARG A 166 15.19 2.13 3.25
N ASP A 167 15.11 3.26 3.94
CA ASP A 167 14.35 3.36 5.18
C ASP A 167 12.85 3.17 4.90
N ASN A 168 12.22 2.34 5.71
CA ASN A 168 10.77 2.15 5.68
C ASN A 168 10.23 2.39 7.09
N TRP A 169 9.89 3.64 7.33
CA TRP A 169 9.34 4.10 8.59
C TRP A 169 7.91 3.62 8.76
N LYS A 170 7.70 2.88 9.84
CA LYS A 170 6.40 2.36 10.30
C LYS A 170 6.06 2.97 11.65
N TYR A 171 4.84 2.74 12.08
CA TYR A 171 4.37 3.14 13.39
C TYR A 171 3.68 1.98 14.09
N GLU A 172 3.73 2.01 15.42
CA GLU A 172 2.98 1.13 16.31
C GLU A 172 2.28 1.99 17.36
N VAL A 173 1.00 1.72 17.63
CA VAL A 173 0.25 2.40 18.68
C VAL A 173 0.53 1.67 19.99
N VAL A 174 1.31 2.28 20.87
CA VAL A 174 1.71 1.71 22.17
C VAL A 174 0.67 2.03 23.24
N ASP A 175 0.04 3.20 23.18
CA ASP A 175 -0.94 3.65 24.17
C ASP A 175 -2.10 4.39 23.47
N PHE A 176 -3.24 3.72 23.35
CA PHE A 176 -4.43 4.25 22.70
C PHE A 176 -5.11 5.40 23.47
N PRO A 177 -5.25 5.34 24.81
CA PRO A 177 -5.72 6.49 25.61
C PRO A 177 -4.94 7.79 25.39
N LEU A 178 -3.61 7.70 25.28
CA LEU A 178 -2.74 8.87 25.09
C LEU A 178 -2.78 9.44 23.68
N LEU A 179 -3.27 8.68 22.69
CA LEU A 179 -3.39 9.13 21.32
C LEU A 179 -4.29 10.37 21.23
N ALA A 180 -3.88 11.44 20.55
CA ALA A 180 -4.74 12.61 20.41
C ALA A 180 -6.06 12.24 19.72
N ASP A 181 -7.19 12.83 20.13
CA ASP A 181 -8.52 12.46 19.65
C ASP A 181 -8.65 12.56 18.11
N ALA A 182 -7.89 13.48 17.49
CA ALA A 182 -7.77 13.60 16.04
C ALA A 182 -7.29 12.31 15.33
N TYR A 183 -6.58 11.43 16.05
CA TYR A 183 -6.04 10.17 15.55
C TYR A 183 -6.74 8.94 16.16
N LYS A 184 -7.64 9.11 17.14
CA LYS A 184 -8.33 8.01 17.87
C LYS A 184 -9.38 7.23 17.06
N VAL A 185 -9.53 7.48 15.76
CA VAL A 185 -10.36 6.68 14.83
C VAL A 185 -9.51 6.07 13.68
N ALA A 186 -8.18 6.12 13.80
CA ALA A 186 -7.21 5.51 12.90
C ALA A 186 -7.45 5.86 11.42
N ASP A 187 -7.26 7.13 11.07
CA ASP A 187 -6.76 7.45 9.73
C ASP A 187 -5.31 6.94 9.64
N ASN A 188 -5.19 5.63 9.41
CA ASN A 188 -3.91 4.95 9.20
C ASN A 188 -3.10 5.64 8.09
N ALA A 189 -3.75 6.36 7.16
CA ALA A 189 -3.06 7.11 6.12
C ALA A 189 -2.31 8.32 6.71
N GLN A 190 -2.90 9.04 7.68
CA GLN A 190 -2.23 10.17 8.34
C GLN A 190 -1.04 9.73 9.19
N LEU A 191 -1.17 8.66 9.98
CA LEU A 191 -0.06 8.14 10.77
C LEU A 191 1.07 7.59 9.87
N ASN A 192 0.72 6.88 8.79
CA ASN A 192 1.71 6.47 7.79
C ASN A 192 2.36 7.66 7.08
N ALA A 193 1.63 8.73 6.79
CA ALA A 193 2.17 9.94 6.19
C ALA A 193 3.17 10.62 7.14
N ILE A 194 2.81 10.75 8.43
CA ILE A 194 3.71 11.29 9.45
C ILE A 194 4.96 10.42 9.59
N ALA A 195 4.82 9.09 9.67
CA ALA A 195 5.94 8.16 9.73
C ALA A 195 6.90 8.36 8.55
N LYS A 196 6.37 8.50 7.33
CA LYS A 196 7.18 8.68 6.11
C LYS A 196 7.79 10.08 5.96
N SER A 197 7.14 11.12 6.47
CA SER A 197 7.57 12.51 6.28
C SER A 197 8.46 13.03 7.42
N HIS A 198 8.16 12.62 8.65
CA HIS A 198 8.80 13.15 9.85
C HIS A 198 9.63 12.11 10.61
N HIS A 199 9.56 10.83 10.22
CA HIS A 199 10.35 9.77 10.86
C HIS A 199 10.15 9.76 12.39
N ASP A 200 11.22 9.87 13.18
CA ASP A 200 11.23 9.99 14.64
C ASP A 200 11.21 11.44 15.15
N GLN A 201 11.17 12.44 14.27
CA GLN A 201 11.30 13.85 14.65
C GLN A 201 10.01 14.45 15.24
N LYS A 202 8.86 13.83 14.97
CA LYS A 202 7.56 14.28 15.48
C LYS A 202 7.00 13.26 16.46
N GLU A 203 7.10 13.59 17.75
CA GLU A 203 6.47 12.79 18.80
C GLU A 203 4.95 12.91 18.70
N VAL A 204 4.29 11.77 18.47
CA VAL A 204 2.84 11.65 18.56
C VAL A 204 2.55 10.84 19.82
N PRO A 205 1.85 11.42 20.82
CA PRO A 205 1.50 10.70 22.03
C PRO A 205 0.83 9.36 21.73
N GLY A 206 1.28 8.30 22.38
CA GLY A 206 0.75 6.94 22.19
C GLY A 206 1.23 6.19 20.94
N VAL A 207 2.11 6.79 20.12
CA VAL A 207 2.64 6.17 18.89
C VAL A 207 4.16 6.10 18.93
N ARG A 208 4.71 4.93 18.60
CA ARG A 208 6.14 4.71 18.39
C ARG A 208 6.41 4.58 16.90
N PHE A 209 7.22 5.48 16.36
CA PHE A 209 7.76 5.35 15.01
C PHE A 209 9.04 4.49 15.05
N TYR A 210 9.19 3.59 14.09
CA TYR A 210 10.37 2.74 13.98
C TYR A 210 10.74 2.52 12.50
N ASN A 211 12.03 2.41 12.23
CA ASN A 211 12.54 2.12 10.90
C ASN A 211 12.74 0.61 10.72
N GLU A 212 12.11 0.05 9.71
CA GLU A 212 12.33 -1.34 9.28
C GLU A 212 13.00 -1.32 7.90
N PRO A 213 14.34 -1.29 7.80
CA PRO A 213 15.02 -1.09 6.53
C PRO A 213 14.64 -2.18 5.52
N ILE A 214 14.41 -1.76 4.28
CA ILE A 214 14.07 -2.66 3.17
C ILE A 214 15.10 -2.57 2.06
N ILE A 215 15.30 -3.67 1.34
CA ILE A 215 16.07 -3.65 0.09
C ILE A 215 15.13 -3.26 -1.05
N ALA A 216 15.42 -2.12 -1.68
CA ALA A 216 14.78 -1.69 -2.91
C ALA A 216 15.66 -2.09 -4.10
N VAL A 217 15.04 -2.71 -5.09
CA VAL A 217 15.70 -3.09 -6.35
C VAL A 217 15.01 -2.32 -7.48
N ARG A 218 15.81 -1.69 -8.33
CA ARG A 218 15.36 -1.08 -9.58
C ARG A 218 16.02 -1.84 -10.73
N ALA A 219 15.21 -2.57 -11.50
CA ALA A 219 15.65 -3.15 -12.76
C ALA A 219 16.01 -2.05 -13.76
N LYS A 220 16.99 -2.33 -14.62
CA LYS A 220 17.44 -1.41 -15.66
C LYS A 220 16.48 -1.39 -16.85
#